data_AF-A0AAE9YSY9-F1
#
_entry.id   AF-A0AAE9YSY9-F1
#
_cell.length_a   1.000
_cell.length_b   1.000
_cell.length_c   1.000
_cell.angle_alpha   90.00
_cell.angle_beta   90.00
_cell.angle_gamma   90.00
#
_symmetry.space_group_name_H-M   'P 1'
#
loop_
_entity.id
_entity.type
_entity.pdbx_description
1 polymer ?
#
loop_
_entity_poly.entity_id
_entity_poly.type
_entity_poly.pdbx_seq_one_letter_code
_entity_poly.pdbx_strand_id
1 'polypeptide(L)' 'MKKISEALVKTWLFLLKTDDPELKKSKYYANKRILRTFGSVELAEVYLEQIREEEIDIA' A
#
# COMPACT_ATOMS: atom_id res chain seq x y z
N MET A 1 -13.43 8.20 -0.48
CA MET A 1 -13.11 6.77 -0.25
C MET A 1 -13.02 6.55 1.26
N LYS A 2 -13.40 5.39 1.81
CA LYS A 2 -13.08 5.10 3.22
C LYS A 2 -11.55 5.02 3.35
N LYS A 3 -10.99 5.62 4.41
CA LYS A 3 -9.55 5.53 4.72
C LYS A 3 -9.17 4.05 4.81
N ILE A 4 -8.22 3.65 3.99
CA ILE A 4 -7.65 2.32 3.99
C ILE A 4 -6.58 2.28 5.09
N SER A 5 -6.57 1.20 5.86
CA SER A 5 -5.59 0.99 6.92
C SER A 5 -4.16 1.14 6.38
N GLU A 6 -3.36 1.96 7.05
CA GLU A 6 -1.96 2.18 6.72
C GLU A 6 -1.17 0.84 6.69
N ALA A 7 -1.40 -0.03 7.69
CA ALA A 7 -0.78 -1.34 7.77
C ALA A 7 -1.10 -2.23 6.56
N LEU A 8 -2.31 -2.13 6.02
CA LEU A 8 -2.71 -2.90 4.84
C LEU A 8 -1.97 -2.42 3.58
N VAL A 9 -1.85 -1.10 3.39
CA VAL A 9 -1.12 -0.52 2.25
C VAL A 9 0.37 -0.86 2.34
N LYS A 10 0.98 -0.72 3.53
CA LYS A 10 2.36 -1.16 3.79
C LYS A 10 2.57 -2.64 3.48
N THR A 11 1.62 -3.51 3.86
CA THR A 11 1.68 -4.95 3.57
C THR A 11 1.66 -5.22 2.06
N TRP A 12 0.81 -4.52 1.30
CA TRP A 12 0.79 -4.69 -0.16
C TRP A 12 2.09 -4.25 -0.81
N LEU A 13 2.64 -3.10 -0.40
CA LEU A 13 3.93 -2.60 -0.91
C LEU A 13 5.09 -3.55 -0.56
N PHE A 14 5.10 -4.09 0.65
CA PHE A 14 6.06 -5.12 1.07
C PHE A 14 6.02 -6.35 0.16
N LEU A 15 4.81 -6.87 -0.13
CA LEU A 15 4.62 -8.02 -1.00
C LEU A 15 5.09 -7.78 -2.45
N LEU A 16 5.15 -6.52 -2.92
CA LEU A 16 5.73 -6.21 -4.23
C LEU A 16 7.26 -6.27 -4.23
N LYS A 17 7.88 -5.95 -3.10
CA LYS A 17 9.35 -5.87 -2.92
C LYS A 17 9.99 -7.21 -2.53
N THR A 18 9.21 -8.17 -2.06
CA THR A 18 9.72 -9.51 -1.72
C THR A 18 10.02 -10.37 -2.96
N ASP A 19 11.07 -11.19 -2.82
CA ASP A 19 11.50 -12.22 -3.77
C ASP A 19 11.12 -13.65 -3.31
N ASP A 20 10.37 -13.77 -2.21
CA ASP A 20 9.91 -15.06 -1.69
C ASP A 20 8.94 -15.74 -2.69
N PRO A 21 9.31 -16.90 -3.27
CA PRO A 21 8.49 -17.61 -4.24
C PRO A 21 7.16 -18.10 -3.65
N GLU A 22 7.10 -18.40 -2.35
CA GLU A 22 5.88 -18.84 -1.66
C GLU A 22 4.82 -17.72 -1.63
N LEU A 23 5.25 -16.46 -1.75
CA LEU A 23 4.38 -15.30 -1.75
C LEU A 23 3.94 -14.84 -3.14
N LYS A 24 4.26 -15.59 -4.21
CA LYS A 24 3.91 -15.21 -5.60
C LYS A 24 2.42 -14.88 -5.78
N LYS A 25 1.53 -15.66 -5.18
CA LYS A 25 0.08 -15.44 -5.25
C LYS A 25 -0.31 -14.15 -4.51
N SER A 26 0.24 -13.94 -3.32
CA SER A 26 0.00 -12.74 -2.52
C SER A 26 0.52 -11.47 -3.22
N LYS A 27 1.71 -11.52 -3.83
CA LYS A 27 2.28 -10.45 -4.66
C LYS A 27 1.36 -10.07 -5.83
N TYR A 28 0.84 -11.06 -6.55
CA TYR A 28 -0.12 -10.82 -7.63
C TYR A 28 -1.38 -10.08 -7.14
N TYR A 29 -1.99 -10.53 -6.04
CA TYR A 29 -3.18 -9.87 -5.50
C TYR A 29 -2.88 -8.48 -4.91
N ALA A 30 -1.73 -8.29 -4.26
CA ALA A 30 -1.28 -6.99 -3.77
C ALA A 30 -1.16 -5.98 -4.92
N ASN A 31 -0.50 -6.38 -6.02
CA ASN A 31 -0.38 -5.53 -7.21
C ASN A 31 -1.75 -5.16 -7.78
N LYS A 32 -2.65 -6.15 -7.94
CA LYS A 32 -4.00 -5.92 -8.44
C LYS A 32 -4.82 -5.00 -7.54
N ARG A 33 -4.65 -5.09 -6.21
CA ARG A 33 -5.31 -4.22 -5.23
C ARG A 33 -4.77 -2.80 -5.32
N ILE A 34 -3.45 -2.62 -5.39
CA ILE A 34 -2.80 -1.32 -5.56
C ILE A 34 -3.32 -0.62 -6.82
N LEU A 35 -3.23 -1.27 -7.99
CA LEU A 35 -3.65 -0.68 -9.26
C LEU A 35 -5.14 -0.29 -9.28
N ARG A 36 -6.01 -1.11 -8.69
CA ARG A 36 -7.45 -0.82 -8.62
C ARG A 36 -7.80 0.32 -7.65
N THR A 37 -6.97 0.54 -6.63
CA THR A 37 -7.28 1.46 -5.54
C THR A 37 -6.63 2.81 -5.75
N PHE A 38 -5.35 2.82 -6.10
CA PHE A 38 -4.51 4.00 -6.20
C PHE A 38 -4.13 4.33 -7.65
N GLY A 39 -4.30 3.40 -8.59
CA GLY A 39 -3.90 3.58 -9.99
C GLY A 39 -2.44 3.24 -10.27
N SER A 40 -1.53 3.43 -9.29
CA SER A 40 -0.13 3.03 -9.40
C SER A 40 0.49 2.69 -8.03
N VAL A 41 1.71 2.17 -8.04
CA VAL A 41 2.49 1.89 -6.81
C VAL A 41 2.94 3.20 -6.17
N GLU A 42 3.37 4.17 -6.97
CA GLU A 42 3.82 5.49 -6.54
C GLU A 42 2.69 6.25 -5.84
N LEU A 43 1.46 6.21 -6.37
CA LEU A 43 0.30 6.83 -5.73
C LEU A 43 -0.09 6.14 -4.42
N ALA A 44 0.22 4.85 -4.25
CA ALA A 44 0.04 4.16 -2.98
C ALA A 44 1.10 4.58 -1.93
N GLU A 45 2.32 4.93 -2.36
CA GLU A 45 3.36 5.48 -1.49
C GLU A 45 3.03 6.92 -1.06
N VAL A 46 2.56 7.77 -1.98
CA VAL A 46 2.05 9.13 -1.67
C VAL A 46 0.89 9.08 -0.67
N TYR A 47 -0.03 8.11 -0.80
CA TYR A 47 -1.11 7.92 0.16
C TYR A 47 -0.59 7.68 1.60
N LEU A 48 0.50 6.95 1.76
CA LEU A 48 1.12 6.72 3.08
C LEU A 48 1.82 7.98 3.63
N GLU A 49 2.34 8.84 2.77
CA GLU A 49 2.90 10.13 3.16
C GLU A 49 1.79 11.03 3.72
N GLN A 50 0.67 11.14 3.01
CA GLN A 50 -0.49 11.94 3.43
C GLN A 50 -1.06 11.49 4.79
N ILE A 51 -1.13 10.18 5.05
CA ILE A 51 -1.59 9.67 6.36
C ILE A 51 -0.69 10.14 7.50
N ARG A 52 0.63 10.15 7.28
CA ARG A 52 1.60 10.53 8.32
C ARG A 52 1.58 12.03 8.57
N GLU A 53 1.43 12.84 7.53
CA GLU A 53 1.25 14.30 7.67
C GLU A 53 -0.04 14.61 8.43
N GLU A 54 -1.15 13.95 8.10
CA GLU A 54 -2.40 14.08 8.85
C GLU A 54 -2.21 13.78 10.34
N GLU A 55 -1.41 12.78 10.73
CA GLU A 55 -1.18 12.44 12.15
C GLU A 55 -0.32 13.48 12.89
N ILE A 56 0.60 14.15 12.20
CA ILE A 56 1.47 15.18 12.78
C ILE A 56 0.68 16.46 13.04
N ASP A 57 -0.23 16.85 12.15
CA ASP A 57 -1.01 18.09 12.27
C ASP A 57 -2.08 18.06 13.39
N ILE A 58 -2.35 16.89 13.98
CA ILE A 58 -3.31 16.71 15.10
C ILE A 58 -2.60 16.54 16.46
N ALA A 59 -1.27 16.50 16.50
CA ALA A 59 -0.45 16.29 17.70
C ALA A 59 0.10 17.59 18.27
#